data_AF-U2M4N3-F1
#
_entry.id   AF-U2M4N3-F1
#
_cell.length_a   1.000
_cell.length_b   1.000
_cell.length_c   1.000
_cell.angle_alpha   90.00
_cell.angle_beta   90.00
_cell.angle_gamma   90.00
#
_symmetry.space_group_name_H-M   'P 1'
#
loop_
_entity.id
_entity.type
_entity.pdbx_description
1 polymer ?
#
loop_
_entity_poly.entity_id
_entity_poly.type
_entity_poly.pdbx_seq_one_letter_code
_entity_poly.pdbx_strand_id
1 'polypeptide(L)'
;MDCDALASAGKKRKAVNEKMCKERIGLHPMPDNVNHPFHYQGKYECIDEMVALFGVDAVRHFCMCNVYKYRFRASRKNGPEDIEKAEWYMGKLMELNQEVKER
;
A
#
# COMPACT_ATOMS: atom_id res chain seq x y z
N MET A 1 -51.84 33.31 9.00
CA MET A 1 -51.65 33.49 10.45
C MET A 1 -51.41 32.12 11.11
N ASP A 2 -50.22 31.59 11.25
CA ASP A 2 -49.06 31.47 10.35
C ASP A 2 -48.40 30.16 10.80
N CYS A 3 -48.23 29.23 9.85
CA CYS A 3 -47.56 27.96 10.09
C CYS A 3 -46.05 28.19 10.02
N ASP A 4 -45.45 28.91 10.97
CA ASP A 4 -44.00 29.21 10.94
C ASP A 4 -43.35 29.17 12.32
N ALA A 5 -43.37 28.01 12.97
CA ALA A 5 -42.67 27.80 14.25
C ALA A 5 -41.89 26.48 14.36
N LEU A 6 -41.27 26.00 13.26
CA LEU A 6 -40.39 24.81 13.30
C LEU A 6 -38.96 25.02 12.76
N ALA A 7 -38.52 26.26 12.50
CA ALA A 7 -37.23 26.51 11.84
C ALA A 7 -36.01 26.78 12.75
N SER A 8 -36.12 26.75 14.09
CA SER A 8 -35.04 27.23 14.98
C SER A 8 -34.24 26.14 15.74
N ALA A 9 -34.69 24.88 15.75
CA ALA A 9 -33.96 23.78 16.42
C ALA A 9 -32.90 23.09 15.53
N GLY A 10 -33.01 23.21 14.20
CA GLY A 10 -32.12 22.54 13.24
C GLY A 10 -30.74 23.20 13.08
N LYS A 11 -30.62 24.50 13.35
CA LYS A 11 -29.38 25.26 13.07
C LYS A 11 -28.31 25.07 14.14
N LYS A 12 -28.69 24.82 15.40
CA LYS A 12 -27.75 24.57 16.51
C LYS A 12 -27.12 23.16 16.47
N ARG A 13 -27.84 22.15 15.95
CA ARG A 13 -27.31 20.79 15.76
C ARG A 13 -26.21 20.70 14.70
N LYS A 14 -26.30 21.49 13.63
CA LYS A 14 -25.27 21.50 12.56
C LYS A 14 -23.91 22.02 13.06
N ALA A 15 -23.91 23.10 13.84
CA ALA A 15 -22.68 23.74 14.32
C ALA A 15 -21.91 22.89 15.36
N VAL A 16 -22.61 22.13 16.20
CA VAL A 16 -21.97 21.22 17.16
C VAL A 16 -21.31 20.04 16.45
N ASN A 17 -21.94 19.51 15.39
CA ASN A 17 -21.40 18.37 14.64
C ASN A 17 -20.21 18.75 13.74
N GLU A 18 -20.18 19.98 13.22
CA GLU A 18 -19.05 20.50 12.43
C GLU A 18 -17.82 20.79 13.30
N LYS A 19 -18.03 21.24 14.54
CA LYS A 19 -16.94 21.52 15.50
C LYS A 19 -16.32 20.24 16.08
N MET A 20 -17.10 19.15 16.20
CA MET A 20 -16.65 17.88 16.75
C MET A 20 -15.82 17.03 15.76
N CYS A 21 -15.85 17.37 14.46
CA CYS A 21 -15.07 16.70 13.41
C CYS A 21 -13.68 17.31 13.17
N LYS A 22 -13.37 18.49 13.73
CA LYS A 22 -12.13 19.23 13.43
C LYS A 22 -10.94 18.95 14.36
N GLU A 23 -11.12 18.24 15.48
CA GLU A 23 -10.05 18.10 16.49
C GLU A 23 -9.62 16.65 16.81
N ARG A 24 -10.06 15.64 16.06
CA ARG A 24 -9.55 14.26 16.22
C ARG A 24 -9.37 13.51 14.91
N ILE A 25 -8.47 13.98 14.07
CA ILE A 25 -7.75 13.12 13.13
C ILE A 25 -6.27 13.19 13.49
N GLY A 26 -5.95 12.55 14.61
CA GLY A 26 -4.61 11.98 14.80
C GLY A 26 -4.44 10.94 13.70
N LEU A 27 -3.82 11.37 12.60
CA LEU A 27 -3.46 10.54 11.47
C LEU A 27 -2.43 9.52 11.98
N HIS A 28 -2.90 8.37 12.47
CA HIS A 28 -2.05 7.20 12.49
C HIS A 28 -1.71 6.91 11.03
N PRO A 29 -0.42 6.87 10.64
CA PRO A 29 -0.06 6.50 9.28
C PRO A 29 -0.68 5.13 9.00
N MET A 30 -1.43 5.04 7.89
CA MET A 30 -1.90 3.75 7.39
C MET A 30 -0.69 2.82 7.29
N PRO A 31 -0.78 1.58 7.79
CA PRO A 31 0.36 0.67 7.75
C PRO A 31 0.77 0.48 6.29
N ASP A 32 2.04 0.81 5.99
CA ASP A 32 2.63 0.60 4.68
C ASP A 32 2.88 -0.90 4.48
N ASN A 33 1.82 -1.60 4.09
CA ASN A 33 1.84 -3.04 3.82
C ASN A 33 2.61 -3.40 2.54
N VAL A 34 3.10 -2.40 1.80
CA VAL A 34 3.83 -2.59 0.55
C VAL A 34 5.32 -2.59 0.83
N ASN A 35 5.83 -1.56 1.51
CA ASN A 35 7.26 -1.45 1.78
C ASN A 35 7.67 -2.11 3.10
N HIS A 36 6.81 -2.12 4.13
CA HIS A 36 7.14 -2.68 5.45
C HIS A 36 5.92 -3.29 6.18
N PRO A 37 5.37 -4.43 5.72
CA PRO A 37 4.35 -5.14 6.47
C PRO A 37 4.84 -5.51 7.87
N PHE A 38 4.06 -5.16 8.91
CA PHE A 38 4.42 -5.21 10.35
C PHE A 38 5.00 -6.54 10.85
N HIS A 39 4.79 -7.62 10.10
CA HIS A 39 5.14 -8.99 10.49
C HIS A 39 6.55 -9.43 10.02
N TYR A 40 7.30 -8.59 9.31
CA TYR A 40 8.68 -8.88 8.89
C TYR A 40 9.63 -7.83 9.48
N GLN A 41 10.26 -8.15 10.62
CA GLN A 41 11.28 -7.31 11.26
C GLN A 41 12.64 -8.03 11.21
N GLY A 42 13.22 -8.11 10.00
CA GLY A 42 14.58 -8.60 9.77
C GLY A 42 15.60 -7.45 9.70
N LYS A 43 16.88 -7.74 9.92
CA LYS A 43 17.98 -6.77 9.71
C LYS A 43 18.26 -6.49 8.23
N TYR A 44 17.88 -7.44 7.37
CA TYR A 44 18.00 -7.39 5.92
C TYR A 44 16.63 -7.61 5.30
N GLU A 45 16.39 -7.05 4.11
CA GLU A 45 15.19 -7.36 3.33
C GLU A 45 15.25 -8.81 2.87
N CYS A 46 14.12 -9.52 2.92
CA CYS A 46 14.04 -10.94 2.58
C CYS A 46 14.62 -11.22 1.17
N ILE A 47 14.46 -10.29 0.23
CA ILE A 47 14.98 -10.43 -1.12
C ILE A 47 16.51 -10.44 -1.18
N ASP A 48 17.20 -9.70 -0.30
CA ASP A 48 18.65 -9.67 -0.24
C ASP A 48 19.18 -10.99 0.34
N GLU A 49 18.51 -11.53 1.36
CA GLU A 49 18.80 -12.86 1.88
C GLU A 49 18.58 -13.94 0.81
N MET A 50 17.51 -13.83 0.02
CA MET A 50 17.26 -14.75 -1.09
C MET A 50 18.38 -14.69 -2.14
N VAL A 51 18.92 -13.51 -2.45
CA VAL A 51 20.05 -13.39 -3.39
C VAL A 51 21.30 -14.05 -2.81
N ALA A 52 21.58 -13.85 -1.53
CA ALA A 52 22.74 -14.45 -0.87
C ALA A 52 22.66 -15.99 -0.80
N LEU A 53 21.46 -16.53 -0.56
CA LEU A 53 21.25 -17.98 -0.38
C LEU A 53 21.06 -18.73 -1.70
N PHE A 54 20.30 -18.16 -2.64
CA PHE A 54 19.86 -18.85 -3.86
C PHE A 54 20.49 -18.33 -5.15
N GLY A 55 21.20 -17.20 -5.08
CA GLY A 55 21.83 -16.56 -6.23
C GLY A 55 20.88 -15.66 -7.03
N VAL A 56 21.48 -14.75 -7.80
CA VAL A 56 20.77 -13.69 -8.54
C VAL A 56 19.77 -14.25 -9.56
N ASP A 57 20.13 -15.29 -10.30
CA ASP A 57 19.25 -15.85 -11.34
C ASP A 57 17.99 -16.49 -10.78
N ALA A 58 18.07 -17.14 -9.62
CA ALA A 58 16.90 -17.70 -8.95
C ALA A 58 15.95 -16.58 -8.51
N VAL A 59 16.49 -15.50 -7.94
CA VAL A 59 15.70 -14.35 -7.49
C VAL A 59 15.08 -13.58 -8.66
N ARG A 60 15.78 -13.47 -9.79
CA ARG A 60 15.20 -12.91 -11.03
C ARG A 60 13.94 -13.65 -11.46
N HIS A 61 13.99 -14.97 -11.55
CA HIS A 61 12.82 -15.78 -11.92
C HIS A 61 11.69 -15.65 -10.87
N PHE A 62 12.04 -15.59 -9.58
CA PHE A 62 11.07 -15.32 -8.52
C PHE A 62 10.38 -13.96 -8.72
N CYS A 63 11.12 -12.89 -9.03
CA CYS A 63 10.54 -11.58 -9.33
C CYS A 63 9.60 -11.65 -10.54
N MET A 64 10.01 -12.31 -11.64
CA MET A 64 9.16 -12.50 -12.83
C MET A 64 7.83 -13.17 -12.50
N CYS A 65 7.85 -14.24 -11.70
CA CYS A 65 6.65 -14.93 -11.27
C CYS A 65 5.75 -14.02 -10.40
N ASN A 66 6.34 -13.20 -9.52
CA ASN A 66 5.58 -12.27 -8.69
C ASN A 66 4.92 -11.16 -9.51
N VAL A 67 5.62 -10.57 -10.48
CA VAL A 67 5.04 -9.58 -11.40
C VAL A 67 3.78 -10.14 -12.06
N TYR A 68 3.88 -11.34 -12.64
CA TYR A 68 2.73 -12.00 -13.26
C TYR A 68 1.60 -12.26 -12.25
N LYS A 69 1.94 -12.83 -11.09
CA LYS A 69 1.00 -13.17 -10.02
C LYS A 69 0.16 -11.96 -9.61
N TYR A 70 0.79 -10.82 -9.35
CA TYR A 70 0.07 -9.64 -8.88
C TYR A 70 -0.74 -8.98 -10.01
N ARG A 71 -0.21 -8.89 -11.24
CA ARG A 71 -1.00 -8.41 -12.39
C ARG A 71 -2.25 -9.27 -12.65
N PHE A 72 -2.10 -10.59 -12.59
CA PHE A 72 -3.22 -11.52 -12.73
C PHE A 72 -4.27 -11.33 -11.62
N ARG A 73 -3.81 -11.14 -10.38
CA ARG A 73 -4.67 -11.01 -9.20
C ARG A 73 -5.35 -9.65 -9.07
N ALA A 74 -4.77 -8.59 -9.63
CA ALA A 74 -5.25 -7.21 -9.50
C ALA A 74 -6.73 -7.07 -9.88
N SER A 75 -7.17 -7.70 -10.97
CA SER A 75 -8.57 -7.64 -11.43
C SER A 75 -9.57 -8.35 -10.50
N ARG A 76 -9.11 -9.15 -9.54
CA ARG A 76 -9.95 -10.05 -8.72
C ARG A 76 -9.85 -9.82 -7.21
N LYS A 77 -8.81 -9.13 -6.72
CA LYS A 77 -8.55 -9.03 -5.27
C LYS A 77 -8.23 -7.60 -4.81
N ASN A 78 -6.98 -7.17 -4.91
CA ASN A 78 -6.53 -5.93 -4.27
C ASN A 78 -6.39 -4.76 -5.25
N GLY A 79 -6.78 -4.93 -6.52
CA GLY A 79 -6.84 -3.84 -7.49
C GLY A 79 -5.51 -3.07 -7.60
N PRO A 80 -5.51 -1.74 -7.37
CA PRO A 80 -4.31 -0.91 -7.45
C PRO A 80 -3.12 -1.38 -6.61
N GLU A 81 -3.34 -1.89 -5.39
CA GLU A 81 -2.26 -2.36 -4.51
C GLU A 81 -1.48 -3.54 -5.12
N ASP A 82 -2.16 -4.42 -5.85
CA ASP A 82 -1.50 -5.50 -6.58
C ASP A 82 -0.72 -4.95 -7.79
N ILE A 83 -1.18 -3.89 -8.43
CA ILE A 83 -0.42 -3.24 -9.51
C ILE A 83 0.86 -2.61 -8.95
N GLU A 84 0.79 -1.90 -7.83
CA GLU A 84 1.96 -1.33 -7.16
C GLU A 84 2.99 -2.40 -6.77
N LYS A 85 2.53 -3.53 -6.22
CA LYS A 85 3.41 -4.69 -5.94
C LYS A 85 4.04 -5.25 -7.21
N ALA A 86 3.28 -5.36 -8.30
CA ALA A 86 3.83 -5.83 -9.57
C ALA A 86 4.95 -4.91 -10.09
N GLU A 87 4.75 -3.60 -10.02
CA GLU A 87 5.75 -2.62 -10.46
C GLU A 87 6.99 -2.63 -9.55
N TRP A 88 6.83 -2.82 -8.24
CA TRP A 88 7.96 -3.00 -7.32
C TRP A 88 8.83 -4.21 -7.71
N TYR A 89 8.21 -5.38 -7.95
CA TYR A 89 8.95 -6.58 -8.36
C TYR A 89 9.56 -6.43 -9.76
N MET A 90 8.94 -5.64 -10.64
CA MET A 90 9.52 -5.32 -11.94
C MET A 90 10.77 -4.44 -11.79
N GLY A 91 10.70 -3.41 -10.93
CA GLY A 91 11.86 -2.56 -10.61
C GLY A 91 13.03 -3.39 -10.08
N LYS A 92 12.78 -4.25 -9.09
CA LYS A 92 13.81 -5.15 -8.55
C LYS A 92 14.39 -6.10 -9.59
N LEU A 93 13.56 -6.64 -10.48
CA LEU A 93 14.04 -7.48 -11.59
C LEU A 93 14.98 -6.69 -12.52
N MET A 94 14.68 -5.43 -12.81
CA MET A 94 15.53 -4.58 -13.65
C MET A 94 16.87 -4.26 -12.96
N GLU A 95 16.88 -3.98 -11.66
CA GLU A 95 18.10 -3.82 -10.87
C GLU A 95 19.00 -5.06 -10.96
N LEU A 96 18.44 -6.24 -10.66
CA LEU A 96 19.19 -7.50 -10.70
C LEU A 96 19.71 -7.83 -12.11
N ASN A 97 18.96 -7.48 -13.17
CA ASN A 97 19.42 -7.64 -14.55
C ASN A 97 20.62 -6.75 -14.89
N GLN A 98 20.67 -5.55 -14.31
CA GLN A 98 21.76 -4.61 -14.54
C GLN A 98 23.03 -5.07 -13.81
N GLU A 99 22.91 -5.55 -12.57
CA GLU A 99 24.04 -6.12 -11.80
C GLU A 99 24.70 -7.31 -12.52
N VAL A 100 23.91 -8.15 -13.20
CA VAL A 100 24.46 -9.29 -13.97
C VAL A 100 25.23 -8.83 -15.21
N LYS A 101 24.80 -7.75 -15.88
CA LYS A 101 25.49 -7.23 -17.07
C LYS A 101 26.85 -6.59 -16.75
N GLU A 102 27.03 -6.13 -15.53
CA GLU A 102 28.24 -5.45 -15.06
C GLU A 102 29.28 -6.42 -14.48
N ARG A 103 28.94 -7.71 -14.38
CA ARG A 103 29.83 -8.82 -13.97
C ARG A 103 30.44 -9.52 -15.18
#